data_AF-A0A8H6KGH8-F1
#
_entry.id   AF-A0A8H6KGH8-F1
#
_cell.length_a   1.000
_cell.length_b   1.000
_cell.length_c   1.000
_cell.angle_alpha   90.00
_cell.angle_beta   90.00
_cell.angle_gamma   90.00
#
_symmetry.space_group_name_H-M   'P 1'
#
loop_
_entity.id
_entity.type
_entity.pdbx_description
1 polymer ?
#
loop_
_entity_poly.entity_id
_entity_poly.type
_entity_poly.pdbx_seq_one_letter_code
_entity_poly.pdbx_strand_id
1 'polypeptide(L)'
;MANKVLAAFVAADILFLITGALLVGFSLINQNTVNETPTEGVQAVTRLLTKQFPLTAGVVNAVFIFVTFLFTIPGMITPTRGWLKVSGYMITFCGLFSLILGVYLWVLTLTTKADFGKLWITADPSVQELMQTAFQCCGYFNSTSPAFVTDVQCPSPAAAALQRGCATPITSFANVFVDNIFTAVFGMVGIDALLVVCTAMLLKDRKERERYRHIDEKAGYRGF
;
A
#
# COMPACT_ATOMS: atom_id res chain seq x y z
N MET A 1 22.43 9.76 30.29
CA MET A 1 22.60 8.92 29.08
C MET A 1 21.32 9.00 28.25
N ALA A 2 21.42 9.38 26.97
CA ALA A 2 20.27 9.34 26.07
C ALA A 2 19.70 7.91 26.04
N ASN A 3 18.38 7.75 26.25
CA ASN A 3 17.76 6.45 26.26
C ASN A 3 17.74 5.89 24.83
N LYS A 4 18.72 5.04 24.47
CA LYS A 4 18.84 4.45 23.13
C LYS A 4 17.57 3.72 22.70
N VAL A 5 16.83 3.13 23.65
CA VAL A 5 15.55 2.46 23.40
C VAL A 5 14.48 3.47 22.97
N LEU A 6 14.41 4.61 23.65
CA LEU A 6 13.50 5.69 23.27
C LEU A 6 13.87 6.27 21.89
N ALA A 7 15.17 6.45 21.61
CA ALA A 7 15.62 6.94 20.31
C ALA A 7 15.24 5.99 19.16
N ALA A 8 15.40 4.68 19.35
CA ALA A 8 14.97 3.67 18.38
C ALA A 8 13.45 3.68 18.17
N PHE A 9 12.67 3.82 19.26
CA PHE A 9 11.22 3.98 19.17
C PHE A 9 10.84 5.22 18.35
N VAL A 10 11.44 6.39 18.64
CA VAL A 10 11.17 7.64 17.91
C VAL A 10 11.50 7.50 16.42
N ALA A 11 12.63 6.87 16.09
CA ALA A 11 13.00 6.64 14.69
C ALA A 11 11.99 5.75 13.96
N ALA A 12 11.54 4.65 14.61
CA ALA A 12 10.51 3.77 14.06
C ALA A 12 9.16 4.48 13.93
N ASP A 13 8.80 5.34 14.89
CA ASP A 13 7.54 6.10 14.89
C ASP A 13 7.50 7.15 13.76
N ILE A 14 8.64 7.79 13.46
CA ILE A 14 8.78 8.68 12.30
C ILE A 14 8.63 7.90 10.99
N LEU A 15 9.24 6.71 10.88
CA LEU A 15 9.07 5.87 9.69
C LEU A 15 7.60 5.46 9.50
N PHE A 16 6.92 5.10 10.58
CA PHE A 16 5.48 4.81 10.57
C PHE A 16 4.63 6.02 10.14
N LEU A 17 4.99 7.23 10.55
CA LEU A 17 4.32 8.43 10.05
C LEU A 17 4.55 8.64 8.55
N ILE A 18 5.77 8.41 8.07
CA ILE A 18 6.12 8.53 6.64
C ILE A 18 5.32 7.53 5.80
N THR A 19 5.15 6.29 6.27
CA THR A 19 4.33 5.30 5.53
C THR A 19 2.88 5.75 5.43
N GLY A 20 2.29 6.31 6.49
CA GLY A 20 0.97 6.93 6.44
C GLY A 20 0.85 8.05 5.42
N ALA A 21 1.85 8.94 5.35
CA ALA A 21 1.90 10.02 4.38
C ALA A 21 2.01 9.52 2.92
N LEU A 22 2.84 8.50 2.68
CA LEU A 22 2.97 7.86 1.37
C LEU A 22 1.66 7.17 0.96
N LEU A 23 1.01 6.45 1.89
CA LEU A 23 -0.23 5.74 1.63
C LEU A 23 -1.38 6.70 1.26
N VAL A 24 -1.56 7.79 2.00
CA VAL A 24 -2.60 8.78 1.67
C VAL A 24 -2.26 9.53 0.39
N GLY A 25 -0.99 9.91 0.19
CA GLY A 25 -0.54 10.60 -1.03
C GLY A 25 -0.81 9.76 -2.27
N PHE A 26 -0.40 8.49 -2.24
CA PHE A 26 -0.68 7.55 -3.33
C PHE A 26 -2.18 7.40 -3.57
N SER A 27 -2.96 7.21 -2.50
CA SER A 27 -4.40 6.97 -2.62
C SER A 27 -5.16 8.16 -3.22
N LEU A 28 -4.83 9.39 -2.81
CA LEU A 28 -5.47 10.61 -3.30
C LEU A 28 -5.07 10.95 -4.74
N ILE A 29 -3.77 10.83 -5.07
CA ILE A 29 -3.29 11.06 -6.45
C ILE A 29 -4.02 10.12 -7.42
N ASN A 30 -4.08 8.84 -7.07
CA ASN A 30 -4.68 7.83 -7.92
C ASN A 30 -6.22 7.95 -8.01
N GLN A 31 -6.91 8.40 -6.95
CA GLN A 31 -8.34 8.68 -7.02
C GLN A 31 -8.66 9.79 -8.04
N ASN A 32 -7.80 10.81 -8.13
CA ASN A 32 -7.95 11.87 -9.13
C ASN A 32 -7.71 11.31 -10.55
N THR A 33 -6.64 10.53 -10.75
CA THR A 33 -6.31 9.93 -12.05
C THR A 33 -7.37 8.97 -12.57
N VAL A 34 -8.10 8.27 -11.69
CA VAL A 34 -9.20 7.37 -12.08
C VAL A 34 -10.33 8.10 -12.83
N ASN A 35 -10.54 9.38 -12.50
CA ASN A 35 -11.60 10.22 -13.06
C ASN A 35 -11.19 10.92 -14.37
N GLU A 36 -9.89 10.96 -14.68
CA GLU A 36 -9.39 11.58 -15.91
C GLU A 36 -9.62 10.70 -17.15
N THR A 37 -9.87 11.33 -18.29
CA THR A 37 -9.95 10.66 -19.58
C THR A 37 -8.54 10.34 -20.07
N PRO A 38 -8.20 9.06 -20.34
CA PRO A 38 -6.85 8.71 -20.77
C PRO A 38 -6.59 9.25 -22.18
N THR A 39 -5.42 9.85 -22.39
CA THR A 39 -4.94 10.29 -23.72
C THR A 39 -3.93 9.32 -24.32
N GLU A 40 -3.32 8.47 -23.49
CA GLU A 40 -2.31 7.49 -23.89
C GLU A 40 -2.70 6.07 -23.48
N GLY A 41 -2.27 5.06 -24.23
CA GLY A 41 -2.62 3.66 -23.96
C GLY A 41 -2.04 3.09 -22.67
N VAL A 42 -0.84 3.51 -22.26
CA VAL A 42 -0.28 3.13 -20.95
C VAL A 42 -1.11 3.73 -19.82
N GLN A 43 -1.52 4.99 -19.95
CA GLN A 43 -2.39 5.67 -18.99
C GLN A 43 -3.77 4.99 -18.92
N ALA A 44 -4.32 4.54 -20.06
CA ALA A 44 -5.56 3.77 -20.10
C ALA A 44 -5.48 2.48 -19.29
N VAL A 45 -4.40 1.69 -19.44
CA VAL A 45 -4.18 0.48 -18.65
C VAL A 45 -4.03 0.81 -17.17
N THR A 46 -3.17 1.77 -16.82
CA THR A 46 -2.95 2.19 -15.42
C THR A 46 -4.25 2.63 -14.76
N ARG A 47 -5.06 3.44 -15.44
CA ARG A 47 -6.37 3.89 -14.95
C ARG A 47 -7.29 2.71 -14.66
N LEU A 48 -7.38 1.75 -15.59
CA LEU A 48 -8.23 0.57 -15.45
C LEU A 48 -7.77 -0.35 -14.31
N LEU A 49 -6.46 -0.52 -14.13
CA LEU A 49 -5.89 -1.28 -13.00
C LEU A 49 -6.16 -0.57 -11.66
N THR A 50 -5.85 0.72 -11.58
CA THR A 50 -5.99 1.52 -10.37
C THR A 50 -7.45 1.60 -9.90
N LYS A 51 -8.43 1.52 -10.81
CA LYS A 51 -9.86 1.40 -10.45
C LYS A 51 -10.18 0.18 -9.57
N GLN A 52 -9.39 -0.90 -9.67
CA GLN A 52 -9.58 -2.10 -8.85
C GLN A 52 -8.93 -2.00 -7.47
N PHE A 53 -8.04 -1.02 -7.26
CA PHE A 53 -7.34 -0.86 -6.00
C PHE A 53 -8.27 -0.34 -4.91
N PRO A 54 -8.09 -0.78 -3.65
CA PRO A 54 -8.91 -0.35 -2.52
C PRO A 54 -8.46 1.03 -2.01
N LEU A 55 -8.44 2.04 -2.88
CA LEU A 55 -7.88 3.38 -2.60
C LEU A 55 -8.55 4.05 -1.40
N THR A 56 -9.87 3.93 -1.28
CA THR A 56 -10.62 4.48 -0.12
C THR A 56 -10.19 3.81 1.18
N ALA A 57 -9.99 2.49 1.18
CA ALA A 57 -9.50 1.77 2.35
C ALA A 57 -8.06 2.16 2.69
N GLY A 58 -7.24 2.48 1.68
CA GLY A 58 -5.91 3.07 1.85
C GLY A 58 -5.96 4.41 2.59
N VAL A 59 -6.85 5.32 2.18
CA VAL A 59 -7.06 6.61 2.88
C VAL A 59 -7.51 6.38 4.33
N VAL A 60 -8.46 5.47 4.56
CA VAL A 60 -8.94 5.15 5.91
C VAL A 60 -7.80 4.63 6.80
N ASN A 61 -6.98 3.71 6.29
CA ASN A 61 -5.83 3.21 7.05
C ASN A 61 -4.81 4.30 7.35
N ALA A 62 -4.54 5.21 6.41
CA ALA A 62 -3.66 6.34 6.65
C ALA A 62 -4.18 7.28 7.75
N VAL A 63 -5.49 7.53 7.81
CA VAL A 63 -6.11 8.29 8.92
C VAL A 63 -5.86 7.58 10.25
N PHE A 64 -6.03 6.25 10.32
CA PHE A 64 -5.70 5.51 11.53
C PHE A 64 -4.21 5.61 11.90
N ILE A 65 -3.30 5.59 10.94
CA ILE A 65 -1.86 5.79 11.17
C ILE A 65 -1.59 7.16 11.80
N PHE A 66 -2.15 8.24 11.23
CA PHE A 66 -1.99 9.58 11.79
C PHE A 66 -2.57 9.73 13.19
N VAL A 67 -3.77 9.20 13.43
CA VAL A 67 -4.37 9.20 14.77
C VAL A 67 -3.50 8.40 15.73
N THR A 68 -3.02 7.22 15.32
CA THR A 68 -2.15 6.38 16.14
C THR A 68 -0.85 7.10 16.52
N PHE A 69 -0.23 7.81 15.57
CA PHE A 69 0.94 8.65 15.82
C PHE A 69 0.65 9.77 16.83
N LEU A 70 -0.53 10.41 16.80
CA LEU A 70 -0.89 11.38 17.83
C LEU A 70 -0.97 10.75 19.24
N PHE A 71 -1.35 9.47 19.33
CA PHE A 71 -1.38 8.72 20.58
C PHE A 71 0.01 8.22 21.03
N THR A 72 1.00 8.10 20.14
CA THR A 72 2.38 7.77 20.55
C THR A 72 3.06 8.95 21.23
N ILE A 73 2.72 10.20 20.90
CA ILE A 73 3.26 11.42 21.52
C ILE A 73 3.16 11.44 23.05
N PRO A 74 1.98 11.30 23.69
CA PRO A 74 1.90 11.24 25.15
C PRO A 74 2.62 10.00 25.70
N GLY A 75 2.68 8.92 24.93
CA GLY A 75 3.51 7.74 25.22
C GLY A 75 5.00 8.07 25.29
N MET A 76 5.51 8.95 24.43
CA MET A 76 6.91 9.37 24.44
C MET A 76 7.25 10.31 25.59
N ILE A 77 6.38 11.29 25.87
CA ILE A 77 6.67 12.39 26.81
C ILE A 77 6.38 11.98 28.26
N THR A 78 5.31 11.21 28.50
CA THR A 78 4.93 10.83 29.86
C THR A 78 5.66 9.56 30.32
N PRO A 79 6.03 9.44 31.61
CA PRO A 79 6.61 8.20 32.14
C PRO A 79 5.56 7.08 32.27
N THR A 80 4.28 7.40 32.11
CA THR A 80 3.18 6.45 32.28
C THR A 80 3.19 5.39 31.17
N ARG A 81 2.96 4.13 31.56
CA ARG A 81 2.93 2.99 30.62
C ARG A 81 1.59 2.81 29.90
N GLY A 82 0.54 3.50 30.37
CA GLY A 82 -0.82 3.37 29.83
C GLY A 82 -0.90 3.78 28.36
N TRP A 83 -0.39 4.97 28.03
CA TRP A 83 -0.37 5.49 26.65
C TRP A 83 0.39 4.59 25.69
N LEU A 84 1.57 4.08 26.09
CA LEU A 84 2.35 3.16 25.26
C LEU A 84 1.64 1.82 24.98
N LYS A 85 0.81 1.33 25.91
CA LYS A 85 0.01 0.13 25.66
C LYS A 85 -1.10 0.41 24.67
N VAL A 86 -1.83 1.52 24.86
CA VAL A 86 -2.91 1.92 23.95
C VAL A 86 -2.37 2.14 22.54
N SER A 87 -1.29 2.91 22.40
CA SER A 87 -0.64 3.12 21.11
C SER A 87 -0.14 1.81 20.51
N GLY A 88 0.44 0.91 21.30
CA GLY A 88 0.86 -0.42 20.84
C GLY A 88 -0.28 -1.27 20.24
N TYR A 89 -1.46 -1.25 20.84
CA TYR A 89 -2.64 -1.91 20.28
C TYR A 89 -3.13 -1.24 18.99
N MET A 90 -3.11 0.10 18.93
CA MET A 90 -3.49 0.84 17.73
C MET A 90 -2.52 0.61 16.57
N ILE A 91 -1.20 0.58 16.83
CA ILE A 91 -0.18 0.24 15.82
C ILE A 91 -0.42 -1.17 15.30
N THR A 92 -0.74 -2.12 16.19
CA THR A 92 -1.04 -3.50 15.79
C THR A 92 -2.27 -3.58 14.89
N PHE A 93 -3.31 -2.79 15.20
CA PHE A 93 -4.50 -2.67 14.35
C PHE A 93 -4.17 -2.09 12.97
N CYS A 94 -3.39 -0.99 12.91
CA CYS A 94 -2.90 -0.43 11.65
C CYS A 94 -2.11 -1.46 10.84
N GLY A 95 -1.18 -2.19 11.47
CA GLY A 95 -0.40 -3.24 10.82
C GLY A 95 -1.25 -4.36 10.25
N LEU A 96 -2.28 -4.80 10.97
CA LEU A 96 -3.22 -5.81 10.47
C LEU A 96 -4.04 -5.27 9.28
N PHE A 97 -4.49 -4.02 9.36
CA PHE A 97 -5.21 -3.38 8.25
C PHE A 97 -4.31 -3.27 7.01
N SER A 98 -3.08 -2.76 7.16
CA SER A 98 -2.06 -2.69 6.11
C SER A 98 -1.81 -4.07 5.48
N LEU A 99 -1.74 -5.13 6.30
CA LEU A 99 -1.56 -6.50 5.84
C LEU A 99 -2.74 -6.98 4.99
N ILE A 100 -3.98 -6.71 5.41
CA ILE A 100 -5.18 -7.06 4.62
C ILE A 100 -5.15 -6.37 3.25
N LEU A 101 -4.77 -5.08 3.20
CA LEU A 101 -4.62 -4.36 1.93
C LEU A 101 -3.51 -4.96 1.07
N GLY A 102 -2.36 -5.29 1.66
CA GLY A 102 -1.25 -5.93 0.96
C GLY A 102 -1.64 -7.29 0.37
N VAL A 103 -2.33 -8.13 1.14
CA VAL A 103 -2.83 -9.43 0.67
C VAL A 103 -3.86 -9.26 -0.44
N TYR A 104 -4.77 -8.29 -0.33
CA TYR A 104 -5.74 -8.01 -1.41
C TYR A 104 -5.04 -7.64 -2.72
N LEU A 105 -4.07 -6.72 -2.67
CA LEU A 105 -3.30 -6.32 -3.85
C LEU A 105 -2.46 -7.47 -4.42
N TRP A 106 -1.91 -8.33 -3.55
CA TRP A 106 -1.19 -9.52 -3.98
C TRP A 106 -2.10 -10.55 -4.66
N VAL A 107 -3.32 -10.75 -4.18
CA VAL A 107 -4.28 -11.63 -4.88
C VAL A 107 -4.61 -11.09 -6.27
N LEU A 108 -4.71 -9.76 -6.42
CA LEU A 108 -4.96 -9.12 -7.70
C LEU A 108 -3.85 -9.44 -8.72
N THR A 109 -2.57 -9.55 -8.30
CA THR A 109 -1.48 -9.91 -9.24
C THR A 109 -1.61 -11.31 -9.80
N LEU A 110 -2.19 -12.24 -9.03
CA LEU A 110 -2.40 -13.62 -9.46
C LEU A 110 -3.52 -13.73 -10.51
N THR A 111 -4.49 -12.81 -10.48
CA THR A 111 -5.68 -12.86 -11.35
C THR A 111 -5.70 -11.77 -12.43
N THR A 112 -4.65 -10.94 -12.52
CA THR A 112 -4.53 -9.78 -13.44
C THR A 112 -5.04 -10.09 -14.85
N LYS A 113 -4.60 -11.20 -15.46
CA LYS A 113 -4.98 -11.59 -16.82
C LYS A 113 -6.48 -11.85 -16.98
N ALA A 114 -7.11 -12.50 -16.00
CA ALA A 114 -8.53 -12.83 -16.07
C ALA A 114 -9.40 -11.60 -15.77
N ASP A 115 -9.02 -10.84 -14.74
CA ASP A 115 -9.81 -9.69 -14.29
C ASP A 115 -9.67 -8.50 -15.24
N PHE A 116 -8.49 -8.27 -15.81
CA PHE A 116 -8.32 -7.25 -16.84
C PHE A 116 -9.06 -7.61 -18.13
N GLY A 117 -9.26 -8.90 -18.44
CA GLY A 117 -10.13 -9.32 -19.54
C GLY A 117 -11.59 -8.85 -19.39
N LYS A 118 -12.11 -8.82 -18.16
CA LYS A 118 -13.45 -8.26 -17.87
C LYS A 118 -13.47 -6.74 -18.06
N LEU A 119 -12.41 -6.06 -17.62
CA LEU A 119 -12.24 -4.63 -17.84
C LEU A 119 -12.12 -4.27 -19.31
N TRP A 120 -11.42 -5.09 -20.10
CA TRP A 120 -11.30 -4.91 -21.55
C TRP A 120 -12.67 -4.88 -22.23
N ILE A 121 -13.50 -5.89 -21.96
CA ILE A 121 -14.84 -6.03 -22.59
C ILE A 121 -15.76 -4.86 -22.23
N THR A 122 -15.60 -4.30 -21.02
CA THR A 122 -16.43 -3.19 -20.51
C THR A 122 -15.85 -1.82 -20.83
N ALA A 123 -14.60 -1.74 -21.30
CA ALA A 123 -13.96 -0.48 -21.66
C ALA A 123 -14.54 0.09 -22.95
N ASP A 124 -14.64 1.42 -23.01
CA ASP A 124 -15.08 2.13 -24.20
C ASP A 124 -14.18 1.84 -25.41
N PRO A 125 -14.71 1.83 -26.64
CA PRO A 125 -13.91 1.54 -27.84
C PRO A 125 -12.69 2.44 -28.01
N SER A 126 -12.79 3.73 -27.64
CA SER A 126 -11.66 4.67 -27.69
C SER A 126 -10.54 4.30 -26.71
N VAL A 127 -10.88 3.74 -25.55
CA VAL A 127 -9.90 3.27 -24.56
C VAL A 127 -9.24 1.99 -25.05
N GLN A 128 -10.00 1.11 -25.71
CA GLN A 128 -9.46 -0.10 -26.33
C GLN A 128 -8.46 0.25 -27.45
N GLU A 129 -8.81 1.17 -28.35
CA GLU A 129 -7.93 1.66 -29.43
C GLU A 129 -6.60 2.21 -28.89
N LEU A 130 -6.64 3.03 -27.83
CA LEU A 130 -5.44 3.54 -27.18
C LEU A 130 -4.53 2.41 -26.68
N MET A 131 -5.11 1.39 -26.04
CA MET A 131 -4.36 0.23 -25.56
C MET A 131 -3.79 -0.61 -26.72
N GLN A 132 -4.55 -0.83 -27.79
CA GLN A 132 -4.12 -1.58 -28.98
C GLN A 132 -2.94 -0.90 -29.65
N THR A 133 -3.03 0.42 -29.82
CA THR A 133 -1.97 1.25 -30.37
C THR A 133 -0.72 1.25 -29.49
N ALA A 134 -0.85 1.39 -28.17
CA ALA A 134 0.31 1.42 -27.28
C ALA A 134 1.02 0.06 -27.14
N PHE A 135 0.27 -1.04 -27.08
CA PHE A 135 0.84 -2.38 -26.84
C PHE A 135 1.05 -3.21 -28.11
N GLN A 136 0.70 -2.65 -29.28
CA GLN A 136 0.87 -3.24 -30.61
C GLN A 136 0.27 -4.64 -30.65
N CYS A 137 -1.04 -4.71 -30.39
CA CYS A 137 -1.77 -5.95 -30.21
C CYS A 137 -3.23 -5.79 -30.65
N CYS A 138 -3.87 -6.90 -31.02
CA CYS A 138 -5.28 -6.95 -31.40
C CYS A 138 -6.02 -7.92 -30.51
N GLY A 139 -7.26 -7.59 -30.15
CA GLY A 139 -8.09 -8.40 -29.24
C GLY A 139 -7.43 -8.61 -27.88
N TYR A 140 -8.06 -9.35 -26.98
CA TYR A 140 -7.50 -9.54 -25.64
C TYR A 140 -6.88 -10.92 -25.43
N PHE A 141 -7.68 -11.99 -25.34
CA PHE A 141 -7.14 -13.35 -25.12
C PHE A 141 -6.42 -13.89 -26.34
N ASN A 142 -6.98 -13.63 -27.53
CA ASN A 142 -6.42 -13.91 -28.83
C ASN A 142 -6.64 -12.70 -29.75
N SER A 143 -6.07 -12.75 -30.95
CA SER A 143 -6.06 -11.64 -31.90
C SER A 143 -7.45 -11.17 -32.36
N THR A 144 -8.47 -12.00 -32.17
CA THR A 144 -9.85 -11.76 -32.58
C THR A 144 -10.87 -11.88 -31.45
N SER A 145 -10.45 -12.24 -30.22
CA SER A 145 -11.38 -12.51 -29.11
C SER A 145 -10.81 -12.14 -27.73
N PRO A 146 -11.54 -11.40 -26.89
CA PRO A 146 -12.66 -10.50 -27.20
C PRO A 146 -12.39 -9.58 -28.39
N ALA A 147 -13.46 -9.12 -29.05
CA ALA A 147 -13.36 -8.35 -30.29
C ALA A 147 -12.44 -7.13 -30.12
N PHE A 148 -11.66 -6.86 -31.17
CA PHE A 148 -10.82 -5.67 -31.27
C PHE A 148 -11.61 -4.51 -31.87
N VAL A 149 -11.17 -3.28 -31.60
CA VAL A 149 -11.67 -2.09 -32.30
C VAL A 149 -10.86 -1.92 -33.57
N THR A 150 -11.52 -1.61 -34.69
CA THR A 150 -10.83 -1.37 -35.95
C THR A 150 -10.08 -0.05 -35.87
N ASP A 151 -8.76 -0.11 -35.80
CA ASP A 151 -7.86 1.03 -35.73
C ASP A 151 -6.70 0.88 -36.74
N VAL A 152 -5.70 1.76 -36.67
CA VAL A 152 -4.51 1.69 -37.54
C VAL A 152 -3.67 0.44 -37.31
N GLN A 153 -3.74 -0.20 -36.14
CA GLN A 153 -3.00 -1.44 -35.83
C GLN A 153 -3.76 -2.68 -36.29
N CYS A 154 -5.08 -2.66 -36.17
CA CYS A 154 -6.01 -3.75 -36.45
C CYS A 154 -7.06 -3.31 -37.49
N PRO A 155 -6.65 -2.97 -38.74
CA PRO A 155 -7.56 -2.39 -39.73
C PRO A 155 -8.58 -3.40 -40.29
N SER A 156 -8.29 -4.70 -40.19
CA SER A 156 -9.19 -5.77 -40.62
C SER A 156 -8.96 -7.03 -39.81
N PRO A 157 -9.93 -7.97 -39.75
CA PRO A 157 -9.75 -9.27 -39.11
C PRO A 157 -8.58 -10.08 -39.68
N ALA A 158 -8.28 -9.93 -40.98
CA ALA A 158 -7.15 -10.59 -41.62
C ALA A 158 -5.80 -10.02 -41.13
N ALA A 159 -5.71 -8.69 -40.99
CA ALA A 159 -4.52 -8.04 -40.42
C ALA A 159 -4.37 -8.34 -38.92
N ALA A 160 -5.47 -8.32 -38.17
CA ALA A 160 -5.48 -8.64 -36.75
C ALA A 160 -5.04 -10.08 -36.49
N ALA A 161 -5.39 -11.05 -37.34
CA ALA A 161 -4.95 -12.44 -37.20
C ALA A 161 -3.43 -12.64 -37.25
N LEU A 162 -2.68 -11.69 -37.82
CA LEU A 162 -1.21 -11.69 -37.84
C LEU A 162 -0.60 -11.08 -36.58
N GLN A 163 -1.41 -10.40 -35.76
CA GLN A 163 -0.99 -9.78 -34.51
C GLN A 163 -1.19 -10.73 -33.33
N ARG A 164 -0.56 -10.41 -32.20
CA ARG A 164 -0.77 -11.11 -30.93
C ARG A 164 -1.94 -10.51 -30.14
N GLY A 165 -2.53 -11.32 -29.26
CA GLY A 165 -3.51 -10.87 -28.27
C GLY A 165 -2.91 -9.88 -27.26
N CYS A 166 -3.70 -8.90 -26.81
CA CYS A 166 -3.25 -7.88 -25.85
C CYS A 166 -3.04 -8.40 -24.43
N ALA A 167 -3.55 -9.58 -24.07
CA ALA A 167 -3.45 -10.12 -22.71
C ALA A 167 -2.01 -10.22 -22.21
N THR A 168 -1.08 -10.77 -23.01
CA THR A 168 0.32 -10.94 -22.60
C THR A 168 1.06 -9.61 -22.39
N PRO A 169 1.12 -8.68 -23.37
CA PRO A 169 1.84 -7.43 -23.18
C PRO A 169 1.23 -6.55 -22.08
N ILE A 170 -0.10 -6.49 -21.97
CA ILE A 170 -0.77 -5.74 -20.90
C ILE A 170 -0.48 -6.38 -19.54
N THR A 171 -0.60 -7.71 -19.41
CA THR A 171 -0.35 -8.40 -18.13
C THR A 171 1.12 -8.25 -17.71
N SER A 172 2.06 -8.25 -18.65
CA SER A 172 3.48 -8.02 -18.34
C SER A 172 3.71 -6.63 -17.73
N PHE A 173 3.08 -5.59 -18.30
CA PHE A 173 3.15 -4.24 -17.74
C PHE A 173 2.44 -4.16 -16.39
N ALA A 174 1.22 -4.70 -16.32
CA ALA A 174 0.39 -4.69 -15.13
C ALA A 174 1.07 -5.39 -13.95
N ASN A 175 1.69 -6.54 -14.17
CA ASN A 175 2.42 -7.25 -13.14
C ASN A 175 3.56 -6.38 -12.59
N VAL A 176 4.43 -5.81 -13.43
CA VAL A 176 5.51 -4.92 -12.94
C VAL A 176 4.94 -3.73 -12.14
N PHE A 177 3.86 -3.13 -12.62
CA PHE A 177 3.22 -2.00 -11.96
C PHE A 177 2.64 -2.38 -10.59
N VAL A 178 1.80 -3.42 -10.53
CA VAL A 178 1.17 -3.87 -9.29
C VAL A 178 2.20 -4.49 -8.34
N ASP A 179 3.24 -5.15 -8.86
CA ASP A 179 4.32 -5.76 -8.08
C ASP A 179 5.07 -4.74 -7.23
N ASN A 180 5.41 -3.60 -7.82
CA ASN A 180 6.05 -2.50 -7.10
C ASN A 180 5.14 -1.94 -5.99
N ILE A 181 3.84 -1.84 -6.25
CA ILE A 181 2.88 -1.28 -5.31
C ILE A 181 2.65 -2.24 -4.14
N PHE A 182 2.36 -3.52 -4.39
CA PHE A 182 2.15 -4.45 -3.28
C PHE A 182 3.42 -4.61 -2.46
N THR A 183 4.61 -4.61 -3.09
CA THR A 183 5.90 -4.68 -2.38
C THR A 183 6.06 -3.49 -1.43
N ALA A 184 5.74 -2.28 -1.89
CA ALA A 184 5.75 -1.09 -1.04
C ALA A 184 4.77 -1.24 0.15
N VAL A 185 3.57 -1.78 -0.09
CA VAL A 185 2.57 -2.03 0.97
C VAL A 185 3.05 -3.06 2.01
N PHE A 186 3.67 -4.17 1.60
CA PHE A 186 4.28 -5.09 2.56
C PHE A 186 5.48 -4.48 3.28
N GLY A 187 6.23 -3.58 2.63
CA GLY A 187 7.26 -2.77 3.29
C GLY A 187 6.69 -1.93 4.44
N MET A 188 5.50 -1.33 4.26
CA MET A 188 4.80 -0.61 5.32
C MET A 188 4.41 -1.55 6.48
N VAL A 189 3.90 -2.75 6.19
CA VAL A 189 3.62 -3.77 7.23
C VAL A 189 4.88 -4.13 8.03
N GLY A 190 6.04 -4.20 7.36
CA GLY A 190 7.33 -4.42 8.03
C GLY A 190 7.68 -3.30 9.02
N ILE A 191 7.39 -2.04 8.66
CA ILE A 191 7.58 -0.88 9.55
C ILE A 191 6.58 -0.92 10.71
N ASP A 192 5.32 -1.28 10.46
CA ASP A 192 4.30 -1.45 11.50
C ASP A 192 4.75 -2.50 12.53
N ALA A 193 5.23 -3.65 12.06
CA ALA A 193 5.76 -4.72 12.92
C ALA A 193 7.01 -4.28 13.72
N LEU A 194 7.92 -3.55 13.07
CA LEU A 194 9.09 -2.99 13.74
C LEU A 194 8.67 -2.06 14.88
N LEU A 195 7.70 -1.17 14.65
CA LEU A 195 7.21 -0.24 15.66
C LEU A 195 6.51 -0.96 16.81
N VAL A 196 5.78 -2.05 16.55
CA VAL A 196 5.22 -2.91 17.62
C VAL A 196 6.34 -3.47 18.51
N VAL A 197 7.41 -3.99 17.91
CA VAL A 197 8.56 -4.51 18.65
C VAL A 197 9.24 -3.40 19.46
N CYS A 198 9.48 -2.23 18.86
CA CYS A 198 10.03 -1.06 19.57
C CYS A 198 9.15 -0.63 20.74
N THR A 199 7.82 -0.67 20.56
CA THR A 199 6.85 -0.37 21.63
C THR A 199 6.98 -1.35 22.79
N ALA A 200 7.07 -2.65 22.49
CA ALA A 200 7.25 -3.69 23.50
C ALA A 200 8.57 -3.54 24.27
N MET A 201 9.67 -3.21 23.57
CA MET A 201 10.96 -2.93 24.18
C MET A 201 10.90 -1.71 25.11
N LEU A 202 10.28 -0.61 24.67
CA LEU A 202 10.15 0.60 25.49
C LEU A 202 9.25 0.36 26.72
N LEU A 203 8.18 -0.42 26.58
CA LEU A 203 7.34 -0.84 27.71
C LEU A 203 8.12 -1.66 28.75
N LYS A 204 9.02 -2.55 28.29
CA LYS A 204 9.89 -3.35 29.16
C LYS A 204 10.92 -2.48 29.87
N ASP A 205 11.63 -1.61 29.15
CA ASP A 205 12.60 -0.65 29.72
C ASP A 205 11.97 0.20 30.83
N ARG A 206 10.77 0.76 30.59
CA ARG A 206 10.04 1.53 31.62
C ARG A 206 9.61 0.69 32.82
N LYS A 207 9.16 -0.54 32.60
CA LYS A 207 8.80 -1.46 33.69
C LYS A 207 10.01 -1.79 34.57
N GLU A 208 11.18 -1.99 33.98
CA GLU A 208 12.41 -2.25 34.73
C GLU A 208 12.86 -1.03 35.53
N ARG A 209 12.81 0.17 34.94
CA ARG A 209 13.12 1.42 35.64
C ARG A 209 12.20 1.68 36.83
N GLU A 210 10.89 1.45 36.67
CA GLU A 210 9.94 1.55 37.81
C GLU A 210 10.29 0.53 38.91
N ARG A 211 10.66 -0.70 38.54
CA ARG A 211 11.09 -1.71 39.52
C ARG A 211 12.33 -1.29 40.28
N TYR A 212 13.36 -0.77 39.59
CA TYR A 212 14.57 -0.29 40.25
C TYR A 212 14.28 0.88 41.18
N ARG A 213 13.42 1.83 40.77
CA ARG A 213 12.98 2.92 41.64
C ARG A 213 12.32 2.39 42.93
N HIS A 214 11.46 1.39 42.84
CA HIS A 214 10.85 0.78 44.02
C HIS A 214 11.83 0.00 44.90
N ILE A 215 12.89 -0.56 44.31
CA ILE A 215 13.98 -1.19 45.07
C ILE A 215 14.78 -0.12 45.81
N ASP A 216 15.13 0.99 45.15
CA ASP A 216 15.86 2.11 45.76
C ASP A 216 15.05 2.78 46.89
N GLU A 217 13.74 2.94 46.70
CA GLU A 217 12.80 3.40 47.75
C GLU A 217 12.78 2.47 48.97
N LYS A 218 12.82 1.14 48.76
CA LYS A 218 12.82 0.14 49.85
C LYS A 218 14.17 -0.02 50.52
N ALA A 219 15.27 0.16 49.79
CA ALA A 219 16.63 0.08 50.31
C ALA A 219 17.00 1.26 51.22
N GLY A 220 16.07 2.21 51.43
CA GLY A 220 16.24 3.29 52.39
C GLY A 220 17.31 4.27 51.95
N TYR A 221 17.43 4.55 50.64
CA TYR A 221 18.34 5.57 50.13
C TYR A 221 17.91 6.97 50.64
N ARG A 222 18.31 7.27 51.87
CA ARG A 222 18.47 8.61 52.46
C ARG A 222 19.76 9.19 51.86
N GLY A 223 19.70 9.58 50.60
CA GLY A 223 20.82 10.19 49.89
C GLY A 223 20.59 11.69 49.68
N PHE A 224 20.69 12.45 50.77
CA PHE A 224 21.18 13.84 50.84
C PHE A 224 22.00 13.96 52.12
#